data_AF-A0A661S2L9-F1
#
_entry.id   AF-A0A661S2L9-F1
#
_cell.length_a   1.000
_cell.length_b   1.000
_cell.length_c   1.000
_cell.angle_alpha   90.00
_cell.angle_beta   90.00
_cell.angle_gamma   90.00
#
_symmetry.space_group_name_H-M   'P 1'
#
loop_
_entity.id
_entity.type
_entity.pdbx_description
1 polymer ?
#
loop_
_entity_poly.entity_id
_entity_poly.type
_entity_poly.pdbx_seq_one_letter_code
_entity_poly.pdbx_strand_id
1 'polypeptide(L)'
;MRNLKRSPTREDEVVLKLREAETSIEGKVFATDGKTPVKNTFVSAYSNDGQKAHGRTDISGKYSLKVARAEADYGNIWSISAAYKSREDSTCHRSPEVGCDISGTDEVVTAKDITLKEMGKLPAVDTDEFIVEKGWSRTLSDGSVIQIPPDALPTKGREAKIVVEPQTEELLTNAGDVLVNYGYVISVREKTGDKALIKNFNKGKEVLMTFRYEDSNVTGLGIKEANIRPAYFSEASNSWQPVKSFTIDKEANKVTFRASHLSTWHWWPQNPVNNPRIPLTQPPVT
;
A
#
# COMPACT_ATOMS: atom_id res chain seq x y z
N MET A 1 9.19 64.13 -5.39
CA MET A 1 9.98 62.88 -5.43
C MET A 1 9.15 61.77 -4.81
N ARG A 2 8.66 60.80 -5.61
CA ARG A 2 7.95 59.62 -5.10
C ARG A 2 8.99 58.58 -4.71
N ASN A 3 9.10 58.27 -3.42
CA ASN A 3 9.88 57.14 -2.94
C ASN A 3 9.09 55.85 -3.22
N LEU A 4 9.51 55.10 -4.24
CA LEU A 4 9.16 53.69 -4.41
C LEU A 4 9.79 52.91 -3.26
N LYS A 5 8.98 52.47 -2.29
CA LYS A 5 9.38 51.38 -1.41
C LYS A 5 9.56 50.13 -2.30
N ARG A 6 10.81 49.74 -2.52
CA ARG A 6 11.13 48.39 -3.01
C ARG A 6 10.66 47.39 -1.96
N SER A 7 9.72 46.53 -2.34
CA SER A 7 9.33 45.34 -1.57
C SER A 7 10.53 44.38 -1.50
N PRO A 8 10.94 43.87 -0.33
CA PRO A 8 11.90 42.79 -0.24
C PRO A 8 11.18 41.53 0.26
N THR A 9 10.75 40.67 -0.66
CA THR A 9 10.57 39.26 -0.31
C THR A 9 10.90 38.43 -1.54
N ARG A 10 12.16 37.97 -1.60
CA ARG A 10 12.58 36.90 -2.48
C ARG A 10 11.91 35.64 -1.93
N GLU A 11 11.12 34.96 -2.75
CA GLU A 11 10.65 33.61 -2.45
C GLU A 11 11.88 32.75 -2.14
N ASP A 12 11.90 32.12 -0.97
CA ASP A 12 12.96 31.21 -0.59
C ASP A 12 13.07 30.14 -1.68
N GLU A 13 14.21 30.12 -2.36
CA GLU A 13 14.50 29.20 -3.45
C GLU A 13 14.58 27.79 -2.87
N VAL A 14 13.52 27.01 -3.05
CA VAL A 14 13.48 25.61 -2.61
C VAL A 14 14.39 24.80 -3.53
N VAL A 15 15.59 24.48 -3.04
CA VAL A 15 16.51 23.58 -3.74
C VAL A 15 16.17 22.14 -3.37
N LEU A 16 15.60 21.40 -4.32
CA LEU A 16 15.41 19.96 -4.21
C LEU A 16 16.75 19.26 -4.51
N LYS A 17 17.31 18.58 -3.51
CA LYS A 17 18.48 17.71 -3.68
C LYS A 17 18.03 16.25 -3.64
N LEU A 18 18.31 15.52 -4.70
CA LEU A 18 18.20 14.07 -4.71
C LEU A 18 19.35 13.48 -3.90
N ARG A 19 19.05 12.40 -3.17
CA ARG A 19 20.05 11.67 -2.37
C ARG A 19 20.47 10.42 -3.14
N GLU A 20 21.76 10.15 -3.15
CA GLU A 20 22.31 8.95 -3.78
C GLU A 20 22.07 7.72 -2.89
N ALA A 21 21.58 6.63 -3.50
CA ALA A 21 21.25 5.39 -2.81
C ALA A 21 22.46 4.43 -2.75
N GLU A 22 23.50 4.83 -2.03
CA GLU A 22 24.77 4.09 -1.96
C GLU A 22 24.79 2.99 -0.90
N THR A 23 23.89 3.07 0.09
CA THR A 23 23.81 2.09 1.20
C THR A 23 22.86 0.94 0.86
N SER A 24 23.17 -0.25 1.37
CA SER A 24 22.33 -1.44 1.19
C SER A 24 21.87 -1.96 2.55
N ILE A 25 20.56 -2.20 2.71
CA ILE A 25 20.01 -2.92 3.85
C ILE A 25 19.83 -4.39 3.44
N GLU A 26 20.46 -5.30 4.17
CA GLU A 26 20.44 -6.74 3.86
C GLU A 26 19.88 -7.57 5.01
N GLY A 27 19.23 -8.68 4.70
CA GLY A 27 18.69 -9.60 5.71
C GLY A 27 18.08 -10.85 5.07
N LYS A 28 17.44 -11.70 5.88
CA LYS A 28 16.70 -12.86 5.40
C LYS A 28 15.23 -12.84 5.80
N VAL A 29 14.41 -13.53 5.01
CA VAL A 29 13.02 -13.82 5.33
C VAL A 29 12.83 -15.33 5.53
N PHE A 30 12.18 -15.67 6.63
CA PHE A 30 11.80 -17.02 7.01
C PHE A 30 10.28 -17.20 7.04
N ALA A 31 9.84 -18.44 6.85
CA ALA A 31 8.46 -18.86 6.98
C ALA A 31 7.98 -18.74 8.43
N THR A 32 6.72 -19.14 8.69
CA THR A 32 6.09 -19.07 10.02
C THR A 32 6.82 -19.89 11.10
N ASP A 33 7.66 -20.85 10.70
CA ASP A 33 8.52 -21.63 11.59
C ASP A 33 9.80 -20.89 12.07
N GLY A 34 10.07 -19.70 11.50
CA GLY A 34 11.25 -18.89 11.79
C GLY A 34 12.58 -19.50 11.33
N LYS A 35 12.56 -20.53 10.49
CA LYS A 35 13.76 -21.29 10.09
C LYS A 35 13.85 -21.58 8.60
N THR A 36 12.72 -21.80 7.93
CA THR A 36 12.68 -22.15 6.51
C THR A 36 12.79 -20.88 5.67
N PRO A 37 13.85 -20.68 4.88
CA PRO A 37 13.98 -19.48 4.06
C PRO A 37 12.92 -19.43 2.95
N VAL A 38 12.35 -18.25 2.69
CA VAL A 38 11.27 -18.08 1.71
C VAL A 38 11.75 -17.25 0.54
N LYS A 39 11.79 -17.87 -0.65
CA LYS A 39 12.18 -17.24 -1.91
C LYS A 39 11.07 -16.37 -2.51
N ASN A 40 11.45 -15.39 -3.33
CA ASN A 40 10.54 -14.53 -4.07
C ASN A 40 9.56 -13.74 -3.18
N THR A 41 9.89 -13.56 -1.91
CA THR A 41 9.11 -12.78 -0.95
C THR A 41 9.30 -11.29 -1.25
N PHE A 42 8.21 -10.54 -1.33
CA PHE A 42 8.29 -9.09 -1.50
C PHE A 42 8.71 -8.45 -0.18
N VAL A 43 9.84 -7.74 -0.19
CA VAL A 43 10.34 -6.98 0.96
C VAL A 43 10.24 -5.51 0.63
N SER A 44 9.61 -4.74 1.53
CA SER A 44 9.47 -3.29 1.40
C SER A 44 9.99 -2.61 2.65
N ALA A 45 10.59 -1.45 2.45
CA ALA A 45 11.07 -0.59 3.52
C ALA A 45 10.70 0.86 3.27
N TYR A 46 10.49 1.60 4.35
CA TYR A 46 10.33 3.05 4.32
C TYR A 46 11.14 3.71 5.43
N SER A 47 11.64 4.92 5.19
CA SER A 47 12.25 5.76 6.22
C SER A 47 11.21 6.64 6.92
N ASN A 48 11.52 7.13 8.12
CA ASN A 48 10.61 8.06 8.80
C ASN A 48 10.48 9.42 8.08
N ASP A 49 11.38 9.75 7.15
CA ASP A 49 11.29 10.95 6.31
C ASP A 49 10.65 10.69 4.93
N GLY A 50 10.13 9.49 4.71
CA GLY A 50 9.23 9.16 3.58
C GLY A 50 9.90 8.55 2.35
N GLN A 51 11.19 8.24 2.39
CA GLN A 51 11.85 7.45 1.34
C GLN A 51 11.38 6.00 1.37
N LYS A 52 11.45 5.31 0.22
CA LYS A 52 10.99 3.93 0.06
C LYS A 52 12.00 3.11 -0.72
N ALA A 53 12.10 1.84 -0.37
CA ALA A 53 12.85 0.84 -1.13
C ALA A 53 12.09 -0.49 -1.10
N HIS A 54 12.24 -1.30 -2.13
CA HIS A 54 11.66 -2.63 -2.16
C HIS A 54 12.48 -3.57 -3.04
N GLY A 55 12.25 -4.86 -2.86
CA GLY A 55 12.93 -5.91 -3.59
C GLY A 55 12.28 -7.26 -3.31
N ARG A 56 12.90 -8.32 -3.81
CA ARG A 56 12.46 -9.69 -3.55
C ARG A 56 13.58 -10.54 -3.01
N THR A 57 13.24 -11.53 -2.20
CA THR A 57 14.22 -12.48 -1.69
C THR A 57 14.69 -13.44 -2.78
N ASP A 58 15.95 -13.84 -2.70
CA ASP A 58 16.53 -14.89 -3.53
C ASP A 58 16.11 -16.30 -3.07
N ILE A 59 16.67 -17.34 -3.70
CA ILE A 59 16.39 -18.75 -3.36
C ILE A 59 16.74 -19.13 -1.91
N SER A 60 17.65 -18.39 -1.29
CA SER A 60 18.09 -18.58 0.10
C SER A 60 17.35 -17.69 1.10
N GLY A 61 16.30 -16.99 0.64
CA GLY A 61 15.51 -16.07 1.45
C GLY A 61 16.20 -14.73 1.71
N LYS A 62 17.35 -14.44 1.09
CA LYS A 62 18.09 -13.17 1.30
C LYS A 62 17.52 -12.05 0.46
N TYR A 63 17.50 -10.83 1.00
CA TYR A 63 17.19 -9.61 0.26
C TYR A 63 18.30 -8.57 0.43
N SER A 64 18.38 -7.62 -0.52
CA SER A 64 19.22 -6.43 -0.44
C SER A 64 18.45 -5.24 -1.01
N LEU A 65 18.27 -4.19 -0.20
CA LEU A 65 17.54 -2.98 -0.57
C LEU A 65 18.49 -1.79 -0.65
N LYS A 66 18.56 -1.14 -1.81
CA LYS A 66 19.32 0.10 -1.97
C LYS A 66 18.56 1.27 -1.34
N VAL A 67 19.23 2.01 -0.47
CA VAL A 67 18.68 3.13 0.30
C VAL A 67 19.65 4.29 0.36
N ALA A 68 19.12 5.49 0.55
CA ALA A 68 19.89 6.71 0.71
C ALA A 68 19.87 7.18 2.15
N ARG A 69 21.02 7.65 2.65
CA ARG A 69 21.11 8.29 3.97
C ARG A 69 20.50 9.68 3.95
N ALA A 70 19.83 10.03 5.03
CA ALA A 70 19.35 11.37 5.31
C ALA A 70 20.40 12.20 6.04
N GLU A 71 20.40 13.52 5.82
CA GLU A 71 21.18 14.47 6.62
C GLU A 71 20.72 14.51 8.08
N ALA A 72 19.42 14.30 8.31
CA ALA A 72 18.83 14.25 9.65
C ALA A 72 18.65 12.80 10.13
N ASP A 73 19.12 12.51 11.34
CA ASP A 73 19.13 11.15 11.92
C ASP A 73 17.78 10.45 11.88
N TYR A 74 16.68 11.17 12.08
CA TYR A 74 15.35 10.56 12.05
C TYR A 74 15.04 9.90 10.69
N GLY A 75 15.56 10.44 9.58
CA GLY A 75 15.41 9.88 8.23
C GLY A 75 16.30 8.66 7.96
N ASN A 76 17.28 8.38 8.82
CA ASN A 76 18.12 7.19 8.75
C ASN A 76 17.51 5.97 9.47
N ILE A 77 16.33 6.14 10.09
CA ILE A 77 15.59 5.04 10.70
C ILE A 77 14.58 4.49 9.69
N TRP A 78 14.80 3.24 9.28
CA TRP A 78 13.99 2.51 8.32
C TRP A 78 13.12 1.46 9.03
N SER A 79 11.90 1.28 8.55
CA SER A 79 11.01 0.18 8.94
C SER A 79 10.88 -0.77 7.76
N ILE A 80 11.11 -2.06 7.99
CA ILE A 80 11.19 -3.10 6.97
C ILE A 80 10.10 -4.14 7.26
N SER A 81 9.40 -4.58 6.24
CA SER A 81 8.45 -5.70 6.34
C SER A 81 8.45 -6.54 5.07
N ALA A 82 7.91 -7.75 5.19
CA ALA A 82 7.78 -8.70 4.11
C ALA A 82 6.33 -9.14 3.91
N ALA A 83 5.93 -9.33 2.66
CA ALA A 83 4.66 -9.91 2.27
C ALA A 83 4.89 -11.04 1.26
N TYR A 84 4.17 -12.14 1.43
CA TYR A 84 4.28 -13.32 0.58
C TYR A 84 2.91 -13.92 0.33
N LYS A 85 2.60 -14.18 -0.94
CA LYS A 85 1.47 -15.01 -1.35
C LYS A 85 2.00 -16.30 -1.96
N SER A 86 1.56 -17.44 -1.44
CA SER A 86 1.88 -18.73 -2.06
C SER A 86 1.31 -18.79 -3.48
N ARG A 87 2.00 -19.50 -4.38
CA ARG A 87 1.46 -19.82 -5.71
C ARG A 87 0.59 -21.07 -5.69
N GLU A 88 0.73 -21.89 -4.67
CA GLU A 88 0.08 -23.21 -4.56
C GLU A 88 -1.26 -23.14 -3.83
N ASP A 89 -1.45 -22.13 -2.98
CA ASP A 89 -2.70 -21.86 -2.29
C ASP A 89 -3.02 -20.34 -2.28
N SER A 90 -4.16 -19.97 -1.70
CA SER A 90 -4.53 -18.56 -1.52
C SER A 90 -4.05 -17.96 -0.20
N THR A 91 -3.20 -18.67 0.56
CA THR A 91 -2.74 -18.21 1.87
C THR A 91 -1.76 -17.07 1.70
N CYS A 92 -2.06 -15.95 2.37
CA CYS A 92 -1.19 -14.80 2.42
C CYS A 92 -0.48 -14.68 3.77
N HIS A 93 0.75 -14.20 3.69
CA HIS A 93 1.62 -14.03 4.84
C HIS A 93 2.18 -12.62 4.85
N ARG A 94 2.35 -12.07 6.06
CA ARG A 94 2.98 -10.78 6.28
C ARG A 94 3.79 -10.81 7.56
N SER A 95 4.93 -10.12 7.57
CA SER A 95 5.70 -9.95 8.80
C SER A 95 5.23 -8.73 9.59
N PRO A 96 5.51 -8.68 10.91
CA PRO A 96 5.63 -7.42 11.62
C PRO A 96 6.70 -6.52 10.98
N GLU A 97 6.64 -5.23 11.27
CA GLU A 97 7.70 -4.29 10.89
C GLU A 97 8.92 -4.44 11.80
N VAL A 98 10.10 -4.32 11.20
CA VAL A 98 11.39 -4.41 11.89
C VAL A 98 12.18 -3.13 11.60
N GLY A 99 12.66 -2.48 12.65
CA GLY A 99 13.47 -1.27 12.54
C GLY A 99 14.92 -1.58 12.15
N CYS A 100 15.50 -0.73 11.30
CA CYS A 100 16.90 -0.74 10.91
C CYS A 100 17.44 0.69 10.90
N ASP A 101 18.58 0.92 11.56
CA ASP A 101 19.24 2.23 11.61
C ASP A 101 20.45 2.20 10.66
N ILE A 102 20.48 3.12 9.69
CA ILE A 102 21.56 3.25 8.71
C ILE A 102 22.46 4.48 8.94
N SER A 103 22.35 5.15 10.09
CA SER A 103 23.08 6.38 10.42
C SER A 103 24.61 6.22 10.46
N GLY A 104 25.11 5.00 10.61
CA GLY A 104 26.55 4.69 10.48
C GLY A 104 27.09 4.90 9.07
N THR A 105 28.35 4.54 8.83
CA THR A 105 29.04 4.79 7.54
C THR A 105 29.13 3.55 6.64
N ASP A 106 28.70 2.38 7.10
CA ASP A 106 28.86 1.11 6.37
C ASP A 106 28.08 1.10 5.06
N GLU A 107 28.70 0.64 3.96
CA GLU A 107 28.00 0.50 2.68
C GLU A 107 26.88 -0.56 2.72
N VAL A 108 27.01 -1.53 3.64
CA VAL A 108 26.05 -2.62 3.85
C VAL A 108 25.69 -2.69 5.34
N VAL A 109 24.41 -2.54 5.63
CA VAL A 109 23.84 -2.65 6.98
C VAL A 109 23.02 -3.94 7.05
N THR A 110 23.38 -4.82 7.98
CA THR A 110 22.62 -6.05 8.22
C THR A 110 21.42 -5.77 9.12
N ALA A 111 20.22 -5.90 8.58
CA ALA A 111 18.98 -5.86 9.33
C ALA A 111 18.75 -7.17 10.10
N LYS A 112 17.86 -7.13 11.07
CA LYS A 112 17.34 -8.33 11.72
C LYS A 112 16.55 -9.16 10.71
N ASP A 113 16.69 -10.48 10.81
CA ASP A 113 15.91 -11.40 10.00
C ASP A 113 14.41 -11.28 10.29
N ILE A 114 13.61 -11.50 9.24
CA ILE A 114 12.18 -11.32 9.23
C ILE A 114 11.49 -12.69 9.26
N THR A 115 10.51 -12.86 10.14
CA THR A 115 9.65 -14.05 10.18
C THR A 115 8.24 -13.70 9.71
N LEU A 116 7.75 -14.42 8.72
CA LEU A 116 6.39 -14.26 8.20
C LEU A 116 5.35 -14.76 9.22
N LYS A 117 4.17 -14.14 9.22
CA LYS A 117 2.98 -14.61 9.93
C LYS A 117 1.86 -14.82 8.92
N GLU A 118 1.04 -15.84 9.15
CA GLU A 118 -0.18 -16.05 8.37
C GLU A 118 -1.16 -14.88 8.62
N MET A 119 -1.71 -14.33 7.55
CA MET A 119 -2.74 -13.28 7.59
C MET A 119 -4.13 -13.81 7.23
N GLY A 120 -4.19 -14.98 6.61
CA GLY A 120 -5.44 -15.62 6.18
C GLY A 120 -5.40 -16.03 4.70
N LYS A 121 -6.58 -16.25 4.13
CA LYS A 121 -6.75 -16.65 2.73
C LYS A 121 -7.28 -15.50 1.89
N LEU A 122 -6.66 -15.28 0.75
CA LEU A 122 -7.15 -14.38 -0.27
C LEU A 122 -8.37 -14.97 -0.98
N PRO A 123 -9.33 -14.13 -1.39
CA PRO A 123 -10.39 -14.55 -2.28
C PRO A 123 -9.82 -15.02 -3.62
N ALA A 124 -10.62 -15.75 -4.39
CA ALA A 124 -10.25 -16.09 -5.76
C ALA A 124 -10.22 -14.83 -6.64
N VAL A 125 -9.34 -14.84 -7.65
CA VAL A 125 -9.40 -13.85 -8.73
C VAL A 125 -10.75 -13.98 -9.43
N ASP A 126 -11.47 -12.88 -9.58
CA ASP A 126 -12.73 -12.84 -10.33
C ASP A 126 -12.44 -12.21 -11.70
N THR A 127 -12.91 -12.85 -12.76
CA THR A 127 -12.76 -12.38 -14.13
C THR A 127 -14.09 -12.54 -14.84
N ASP A 128 -14.53 -11.48 -15.50
CA ASP A 128 -15.84 -11.46 -16.15
C ASP A 128 -15.82 -10.59 -17.40
N GLU A 129 -16.83 -10.77 -18.25
CA GLU A 129 -17.08 -9.96 -19.42
C GLU A 129 -18.46 -9.28 -19.31
N PHE A 130 -18.55 -8.02 -19.71
CA PHE A 130 -19.81 -7.29 -19.66
C PHE A 130 -19.95 -6.25 -20.77
N ILE A 131 -21.20 -5.88 -21.04
CA ILE A 131 -21.54 -4.79 -21.96
C ILE A 131 -21.55 -3.49 -21.15
N VAL A 132 -20.70 -2.54 -21.52
CA VAL A 132 -20.49 -1.29 -20.76
C VAL A 132 -21.79 -0.52 -20.53
N GLU A 133 -22.68 -0.50 -21.52
CA GLU A 133 -23.98 0.20 -21.48
C GLU A 133 -24.97 -0.43 -20.49
N LYS A 134 -24.73 -1.67 -20.05
CA LYS A 134 -25.56 -2.35 -19.05
C LYS A 134 -24.98 -2.25 -17.64
N GLY A 135 -23.74 -1.79 -17.50
CA GLY A 135 -23.00 -1.84 -16.24
C GLY A 135 -22.62 -3.26 -15.85
N TRP A 136 -22.12 -3.41 -14.63
CA TRP A 136 -21.68 -4.68 -14.08
C TRP A 136 -21.84 -4.69 -12.57
N SER A 137 -22.19 -5.84 -11.98
CA SER A 137 -22.30 -5.98 -10.53
C SER A 137 -21.90 -7.40 -10.13
N ARG A 138 -21.04 -7.50 -9.13
CA ARG A 138 -20.54 -8.80 -8.66
C ARG A 138 -20.36 -8.81 -7.16
N THR A 139 -20.74 -9.93 -6.55
CA THR A 139 -20.33 -10.29 -5.18
C THR A 139 -19.17 -11.27 -5.29
N LEU A 140 -18.04 -10.92 -4.71
CA LEU A 140 -16.83 -11.74 -4.68
C LEU A 140 -16.95 -12.86 -3.65
N SER A 141 -16.03 -13.82 -3.69
CA SER A 141 -16.03 -14.98 -2.79
C SER A 141 -15.87 -14.63 -1.30
N ASP A 142 -15.29 -13.47 -0.97
CA ASP A 142 -15.22 -12.95 0.40
C ASP A 142 -16.49 -12.17 0.80
N GLY A 143 -17.47 -12.00 -0.09
CA GLY A 143 -18.68 -11.21 0.13
C GLY A 143 -18.50 -9.71 -0.07
N SER A 144 -17.35 -9.26 -0.55
CA SER A 144 -17.15 -7.91 -1.10
C SER A 144 -18.01 -7.72 -2.36
N VAL A 145 -18.48 -6.51 -2.62
CA VAL A 145 -19.38 -6.17 -3.72
C VAL A 145 -18.81 -5.00 -4.52
N ILE A 146 -18.81 -5.12 -5.84
CA ILE A 146 -18.44 -4.04 -6.77
C ILE A 146 -19.61 -3.81 -7.71
N GLN A 147 -20.03 -2.56 -7.87
CA GLN A 147 -21.15 -2.16 -8.73
C GLN A 147 -20.72 -1.02 -9.65
N ILE A 148 -20.59 -1.35 -10.93
CA ILE A 148 -20.30 -0.43 -12.02
C ILE A 148 -21.62 -0.03 -12.69
N PRO A 149 -22.03 1.24 -12.62
CA PRO A 149 -23.28 1.64 -13.25
C PRO A 149 -23.19 1.60 -14.79
N PRO A 150 -24.33 1.54 -15.49
CA PRO A 150 -24.41 1.74 -16.93
C PRO A 150 -23.64 2.97 -17.40
N ASP A 151 -22.86 2.81 -18.46
CA ASP A 151 -22.06 3.86 -19.10
C ASP A 151 -21.00 4.48 -18.16
N ALA A 152 -20.53 3.77 -17.13
CA ALA A 152 -19.46 4.29 -16.28
C ALA A 152 -18.11 4.37 -17.00
N LEU A 153 -17.84 3.45 -17.93
CA LEU A 153 -16.57 3.45 -18.67
C LEU A 153 -16.65 4.36 -19.89
N PRO A 154 -15.58 5.09 -20.24
CA PRO A 154 -15.54 6.02 -21.37
C PRO A 154 -15.41 5.31 -22.73
N THR A 155 -16.24 4.29 -22.95
CA THR A 155 -16.28 3.48 -24.18
C THR A 155 -17.73 3.24 -24.59
N LYS A 156 -18.06 3.53 -25.85
CA LYS A 156 -19.42 3.35 -26.38
C LYS A 156 -19.58 1.99 -27.05
N GLY A 157 -20.68 1.28 -26.80
CA GLY A 157 -21.07 0.07 -27.53
C GLY A 157 -20.09 -1.11 -27.49
N ARG A 158 -19.25 -1.23 -26.45
CA ARG A 158 -18.19 -2.24 -26.38
C ARG A 158 -18.40 -3.24 -25.24
N GLU A 159 -17.92 -4.46 -25.49
CA GLU A 159 -17.71 -5.47 -24.47
C GLU A 159 -16.37 -5.21 -23.77
N ALA A 160 -16.39 -5.28 -22.44
CA ALA A 160 -15.24 -5.10 -21.59
C ALA A 160 -14.96 -6.37 -20.80
N LYS A 161 -13.68 -6.67 -20.59
CA LYS A 161 -13.21 -7.70 -19.67
C LYS A 161 -12.73 -7.04 -18.39
N ILE A 162 -13.29 -7.45 -17.26
CA ILE A 162 -12.88 -7.00 -15.93
C ILE A 162 -12.10 -8.11 -15.23
N VAL A 163 -11.06 -7.73 -14.50
CA VAL A 163 -10.29 -8.61 -13.61
C VAL A 163 -10.21 -7.94 -12.25
N VAL A 164 -10.67 -8.64 -11.22
CA VAL A 164 -10.57 -8.25 -9.81
C VAL A 164 -9.63 -9.22 -9.12
N GLU A 165 -8.42 -8.75 -8.81
CA GLU A 165 -7.36 -9.57 -8.23
C GLU A 165 -7.05 -9.11 -6.80
N PRO A 166 -7.18 -9.99 -5.79
CA PRO A 166 -6.71 -9.69 -4.45
C PRO A 166 -5.18 -9.73 -4.38
N GLN A 167 -4.61 -8.73 -3.72
CA GLN A 167 -3.18 -8.48 -3.65
C GLN A 167 -2.72 -8.22 -2.22
N THR A 168 -1.54 -8.72 -1.86
CA THR A 168 -0.86 -8.43 -0.58
C THR A 168 0.57 -7.93 -0.77
N GLU A 169 1.19 -8.29 -1.90
CA GLU A 169 2.52 -7.83 -2.29
C GLU A 169 2.43 -6.49 -3.03
N GLU A 170 3.52 -5.74 -3.10
CA GLU A 170 3.59 -4.45 -3.83
C GLU A 170 2.63 -3.37 -3.33
N LEU A 171 1.98 -3.61 -2.18
CA LEU A 171 1.25 -2.62 -1.42
C LEU A 171 2.22 -1.85 -0.53
N LEU A 172 3.05 -1.01 -1.17
CA LEU A 172 4.12 -0.24 -0.52
C LEU A 172 3.57 0.54 0.69
N THR A 173 4.14 0.31 1.87
CA THR A 173 3.76 1.00 3.11
C THR A 173 4.68 2.18 3.40
N ASN A 174 4.18 3.13 4.19
CA ASN A 174 4.91 4.27 4.74
C ASN A 174 4.70 4.32 6.26
N ALA A 175 5.36 5.27 6.91
CA ALA A 175 5.12 5.58 8.32
C ALA A 175 3.64 5.95 8.54
N GLY A 176 2.90 5.06 9.22
CA GLY A 176 1.47 5.24 9.47
C GLY A 176 0.52 4.54 8.48
N ASP A 177 1.04 3.86 7.46
CA ASP A 177 0.25 3.07 6.53
C ASP A 177 0.37 1.59 6.89
N VAL A 178 -0.60 1.04 7.63
CA VAL A 178 -0.61 -0.40 7.95
C VAL A 178 -1.65 -1.12 7.10
N LEU A 179 -1.20 -2.10 6.32
CA LEU A 179 -2.08 -3.01 5.60
C LEU A 179 -3.00 -3.74 6.60
N VAL A 180 -4.31 -3.44 6.62
CA VAL A 180 -5.24 -4.08 7.56
C VAL A 180 -5.59 -5.49 7.12
N ASN A 181 -5.67 -5.75 5.82
CA ASN A 181 -6.00 -7.06 5.28
C ASN A 181 -5.22 -7.29 3.98
N TYR A 182 -5.91 -7.45 2.86
CA TYR A 182 -5.37 -7.39 1.50
C TYR A 182 -6.04 -6.26 0.71
N GLY A 183 -5.43 -5.89 -0.41
CA GLY A 183 -5.99 -4.95 -1.37
C GLY A 183 -6.62 -5.65 -2.58
N TYR A 184 -7.24 -4.87 -3.45
CA TYR A 184 -7.74 -5.31 -4.75
C TYR A 184 -7.14 -4.49 -5.88
N VAL A 185 -6.56 -5.16 -6.87
CA VAL A 185 -6.29 -4.58 -8.18
C VAL A 185 -7.52 -4.81 -9.04
N ILE A 186 -8.12 -3.72 -9.51
CA ILE A 186 -9.26 -3.79 -10.42
C ILE A 186 -8.81 -3.22 -11.76
N SER A 187 -8.83 -4.08 -12.78
CA SER A 187 -8.46 -3.69 -14.14
C SER A 187 -9.59 -4.00 -15.11
N VAL A 188 -9.76 -3.13 -16.11
CA VAL A 188 -10.74 -3.33 -17.18
C VAL A 188 -10.06 -3.07 -18.52
N ARG A 189 -10.30 -3.96 -19.48
CA ARG A 189 -9.77 -3.89 -20.85
C ARG A 189 -10.88 -4.07 -21.86
N GLU A 190 -10.68 -3.54 -23.06
CA GLU A 190 -11.56 -3.87 -24.19
C GLU A 190 -11.39 -5.34 -24.55
N LYS A 191 -12.50 -6.03 -24.79
CA LYS A 191 -12.45 -7.43 -25.22
C LYS A 191 -11.71 -7.59 -26.55
N THR A 192 -11.96 -6.67 -27.48
CA THR A 192 -11.30 -6.66 -28.78
C THR A 192 -10.15 -5.67 -28.78
N GLY A 193 -8.94 -6.15 -29.10
CA GLY A 193 -7.73 -5.32 -29.20
C GLY A 193 -6.98 -5.11 -27.88
N ASP A 194 -7.47 -5.67 -26.76
CA ASP A 194 -6.82 -5.69 -25.43
C ASP A 194 -6.35 -4.31 -24.92
N LYS A 195 -6.97 -3.24 -25.42
CA LYS A 195 -6.63 -1.89 -25.00
C LYS A 195 -7.08 -1.70 -23.56
N ALA A 196 -6.16 -1.33 -22.68
CA ALA A 196 -6.50 -0.94 -21.32
C ALA A 196 -7.44 0.27 -21.35
N LEU A 197 -8.59 0.15 -20.66
CA LEU A 197 -9.50 1.27 -20.52
C LEU A 197 -8.97 2.18 -19.41
N ILE A 198 -8.55 3.38 -19.81
CA ILE A 198 -7.84 4.29 -18.91
C ILE A 198 -8.76 4.77 -17.79
N LYS A 199 -8.14 4.74 -16.61
CA LYS A 199 -8.52 4.90 -15.21
C LYS A 199 -9.81 5.61 -14.84
N ASN A 200 -10.28 6.65 -15.51
CA ASN A 200 -11.38 7.47 -14.98
C ASN A 200 -12.75 7.06 -15.54
N PHE A 201 -13.76 7.02 -14.66
CA PHE A 201 -15.14 6.83 -15.07
C PHE A 201 -15.75 8.13 -15.61
N ASN A 202 -16.81 7.99 -16.42
CA ASN A 202 -17.60 9.12 -16.89
C ASN A 202 -18.12 9.94 -15.70
N LYS A 203 -18.14 11.27 -15.87
CA LYS A 203 -18.56 12.21 -14.81
C LYS A 203 -19.96 11.85 -14.29
N GLY A 204 -20.08 11.71 -12.97
CA GLY A 204 -21.35 11.33 -12.31
C GLY A 204 -21.68 9.83 -12.35
N LYS A 205 -20.79 8.98 -12.85
CA LYS A 205 -20.95 7.52 -12.94
C LYS A 205 -19.92 6.79 -12.07
N GLU A 206 -19.88 7.16 -10.81
CA GLU A 206 -18.96 6.56 -9.83
C GLU A 206 -19.34 5.10 -9.55
N VAL A 207 -18.34 4.26 -9.38
CA VAL A 207 -18.48 2.84 -9.03
C VAL A 207 -18.68 2.72 -7.52
N LEU A 208 -19.67 1.96 -7.08
CA LEU A 208 -19.85 1.65 -5.66
C LEU A 208 -19.03 0.41 -5.31
N MET A 209 -18.15 0.56 -4.32
CA MET A 209 -17.32 -0.51 -3.79
C MET A 209 -17.71 -0.75 -2.34
N THR A 210 -17.96 -2.01 -1.98
CA THR A 210 -18.19 -2.44 -0.61
C THR A 210 -17.26 -3.61 -0.35
N PHE A 211 -16.21 -3.42 0.43
CA PHE A 211 -15.32 -4.54 0.73
C PHE A 211 -15.38 -4.91 2.21
N ARG A 212 -15.01 -6.15 2.50
CA ARG A 212 -15.00 -6.71 3.85
C ARG A 212 -13.63 -6.54 4.53
N TYR A 213 -13.64 -6.46 5.86
CA TYR A 213 -12.47 -6.67 6.72
C TYR A 213 -12.76 -7.72 7.80
N GLU A 214 -11.71 -8.15 8.51
CA GLU A 214 -11.82 -9.09 9.61
C GLU A 214 -11.38 -8.42 10.92
N ASP A 215 -12.18 -8.59 11.98
CA ASP A 215 -11.90 -7.98 13.29
C ASP A 215 -10.59 -8.46 13.90
N SER A 216 -10.23 -9.72 13.68
CA SER A 216 -8.95 -10.30 14.10
C SER A 216 -7.77 -9.53 13.53
N ASN A 217 -7.85 -9.13 12.26
CA ASN A 217 -6.78 -8.38 11.61
C ASN A 217 -6.73 -6.93 12.10
N VAL A 218 -7.89 -6.31 12.33
CA VAL A 218 -7.98 -4.94 12.88
C VAL A 218 -7.42 -4.88 14.31
N THR A 219 -7.92 -5.77 15.17
CA THR A 219 -7.52 -5.85 16.59
C THR A 219 -6.09 -6.34 16.77
N GLY A 220 -5.63 -7.30 15.96
CA GLY A 220 -4.25 -7.79 15.97
C GLY A 220 -3.22 -6.72 15.61
N LEU A 221 -3.63 -5.68 14.88
CA LEU A 221 -2.80 -4.51 14.56
C LEU A 221 -2.95 -3.36 15.57
N GLY A 222 -3.79 -3.51 16.61
CA GLY A 222 -4.08 -2.45 17.58
C GLY A 222 -4.84 -1.27 16.98
N ILE A 223 -5.48 -1.45 15.82
CA ILE A 223 -6.23 -0.42 15.12
C ILE A 223 -7.64 -0.39 15.68
N LYS A 224 -8.18 0.81 15.90
CA LYS A 224 -9.63 0.96 16.15
C LYS A 224 -10.34 0.87 14.82
N GLU A 225 -11.40 0.08 14.75
CA GLU A 225 -12.24 -0.08 13.56
C GLU A 225 -12.72 1.26 12.96
N ALA A 226 -13.04 2.25 13.81
CA ALA A 226 -13.40 3.60 13.39
C ALA A 226 -12.28 4.36 12.63
N ASN A 227 -11.04 3.87 12.71
CA ASN A 227 -9.88 4.46 12.05
C ASN A 227 -9.56 3.80 10.72
N ILE A 228 -10.26 2.73 10.32
CA ILE A 228 -10.09 2.09 9.01
C ILE A 228 -10.63 3.03 7.92
N ARG A 229 -9.89 3.19 6.84
CA ARG A 229 -10.27 4.01 5.69
C ARG A 229 -9.93 3.29 4.39
N PRO A 230 -10.76 3.36 3.34
CA PRO A 230 -10.31 2.95 2.02
C PRO A 230 -9.25 3.93 1.51
N ALA A 231 -8.29 3.40 0.76
CA ALA A 231 -7.27 4.16 0.06
C ALA A 231 -7.04 3.58 -1.34
N TYR A 232 -6.57 4.41 -2.26
CA TYR A 232 -6.14 3.98 -3.58
C TYR A 232 -4.70 4.37 -3.83
N PHE A 233 -4.00 3.58 -4.64
CA PHE A 233 -2.66 3.94 -5.06
C PHE A 233 -2.72 4.96 -6.21
N SER A 234 -2.06 6.11 -6.03
CA SER A 234 -1.90 7.12 -7.07
C SER A 234 -0.53 6.98 -7.70
N GLU A 235 -0.47 6.50 -8.94
CA GLU A 235 0.77 6.47 -9.71
C GLU A 235 1.34 7.88 -9.93
N ALA A 236 0.48 8.89 -10.07
CA ALA A 236 0.90 10.27 -10.29
C ALA A 236 1.73 10.83 -9.13
N SER A 237 1.43 10.39 -7.91
CA SER A 237 2.12 10.82 -6.68
C SER A 237 2.92 9.69 -6.03
N ASN A 238 3.02 8.53 -6.69
CA ASN A 238 3.65 7.29 -6.19
C ASN A 238 3.32 6.97 -4.71
N SER A 239 2.05 7.16 -4.34
CA SER A 239 1.60 7.13 -2.94
C SER A 239 0.15 6.74 -2.79
N TRP A 240 -0.19 6.19 -1.63
CA TRP A 240 -1.57 5.92 -1.23
C TRP A 240 -2.31 7.22 -0.92
N GLN A 241 -3.55 7.30 -1.40
CA GLN A 241 -4.43 8.44 -1.23
C GLN A 241 -5.70 8.00 -0.50
N PRO A 242 -6.14 8.73 0.54
CA PRO A 242 -7.29 8.32 1.31
C PRO A 242 -8.57 8.63 0.54
N VAL A 243 -9.55 7.74 0.63
CA VAL A 243 -10.91 8.04 0.20
C VAL A 243 -11.55 8.97 1.22
N LYS A 244 -12.06 10.11 0.74
CA LYS A 244 -12.61 11.17 1.61
C LYS A 244 -14.01 10.88 2.14
N SER A 245 -14.80 10.09 1.40
CA SER A 245 -16.19 9.79 1.74
C SER A 245 -16.45 8.30 1.64
N PHE A 246 -16.78 7.71 2.78
CA PHE A 246 -17.05 6.28 2.94
C PHE A 246 -17.94 6.07 4.17
N THR A 247 -18.51 4.89 4.30
CA THR A 247 -19.25 4.43 5.47
C THR A 247 -18.64 3.14 5.98
N ILE A 248 -18.62 2.96 7.30
CA ILE A 248 -18.22 1.70 7.95
C ILE A 248 -19.47 1.09 8.58
N ASP A 249 -19.81 -0.11 8.15
CA ASP A 249 -20.74 -1.00 8.84
C ASP A 249 -19.91 -1.92 9.74
N LYS A 250 -20.02 -1.69 11.05
CA LYS A 250 -19.26 -2.38 12.10
C LYS A 250 -19.91 -3.69 12.56
N GLU A 251 -21.18 -3.89 12.21
CA GLU A 251 -21.88 -5.14 12.53
C GLU A 251 -21.63 -6.15 11.42
N ALA A 252 -21.56 -5.69 10.17
CA ALA A 252 -21.30 -6.52 9.00
C ALA A 252 -19.82 -6.58 8.57
N ASN A 253 -18.93 -5.83 9.24
CA ASN A 253 -17.51 -5.68 8.93
C ASN A 253 -17.25 -5.25 7.47
N LYS A 254 -17.93 -4.18 7.03
CA LYS A 254 -17.87 -3.68 5.65
C LYS A 254 -17.53 -2.20 5.60
N VAL A 255 -16.76 -1.83 4.58
CA VAL A 255 -16.49 -0.43 4.22
C VAL A 255 -17.05 -0.18 2.82
N THR A 256 -17.92 0.81 2.71
CA THR A 256 -18.56 1.19 1.44
C THR A 256 -18.14 2.59 1.01
N PHE A 257 -17.76 2.74 -0.25
CA PHE A 257 -17.32 4.02 -0.82
C PHE A 257 -17.57 4.11 -2.32
N ARG A 258 -17.49 5.32 -2.86
CA ARG A 258 -17.59 5.59 -4.29
C ARG A 258 -16.22 5.84 -4.88
N ALA A 259 -15.94 5.21 -6.01
CA ALA A 259 -14.71 5.36 -6.78
C ALA A 259 -14.99 6.06 -8.11
N SER A 260 -14.21 7.09 -8.42
CA SER A 260 -14.25 7.80 -9.71
C SER A 260 -13.30 7.22 -10.75
N HIS A 261 -12.50 6.23 -10.36
CA HIS A 261 -11.49 5.63 -11.21
C HIS A 261 -11.17 4.18 -10.82
N LEU A 262 -10.47 3.47 -11.69
CA LEU A 262 -9.85 2.19 -11.43
C LEU A 262 -8.45 2.40 -10.85
N SER A 263 -8.09 1.58 -9.85
CA SER A 263 -6.79 1.60 -9.20
C SER A 263 -6.57 0.29 -8.42
N THR A 264 -5.43 0.19 -7.75
CA THR A 264 -5.23 -0.69 -6.61
C THR A 264 -5.84 -0.04 -5.37
N TRP A 265 -6.69 -0.78 -4.67
CA TRP A 265 -7.41 -0.33 -3.49
C TRP A 265 -6.95 -1.08 -2.25
N HIS A 266 -6.84 -0.40 -1.11
CA HIS A 266 -6.48 -1.04 0.15
C HIS A 266 -7.06 -0.30 1.39
N TRP A 267 -6.90 -0.88 2.57
CA TRP A 267 -7.27 -0.35 3.88
C TRP A 267 -6.14 0.43 4.55
N TRP A 268 -6.46 1.63 5.00
CA TRP A 268 -5.55 2.53 5.67
C TRP A 268 -6.07 2.88 7.05
N PRO A 269 -5.35 2.59 8.14
CA PRO A 269 -5.63 3.22 9.42
C PRO A 269 -5.18 4.69 9.43
N GLN A 270 -6.07 5.62 9.77
CA GLN A 270 -5.59 6.95 10.15
C GLN A 270 -4.89 6.84 11.51
N ASN A 271 -3.57 6.94 11.53
CA ASN A 271 -2.87 7.37 12.74
C ASN A 271 -3.17 8.87 12.92
N PRO A 272 -3.62 9.34 14.09
CA PRO A 272 -3.75 10.77 14.32
C PRO A 272 -2.37 11.39 14.11
N VAL A 273 -2.32 12.48 13.33
CA VAL A 273 -1.12 13.20 12.87
C VAL A 273 -0.30 13.83 14.04
N ASN A 274 -0.53 13.44 15.29
CA ASN A 274 0.16 13.95 16.47
C ASN A 274 0.59 12.82 17.43
N ASN A 275 1.50 11.96 16.99
CA ASN A 275 2.39 11.30 17.94
C ASN A 275 3.83 11.50 17.47
N PRO A 276 4.53 12.57 17.91
CA PRO A 276 5.98 12.52 17.87
C PRO A 276 6.34 11.28 18.69
N ARG A 277 6.90 10.26 18.05
CA ARG A 277 7.37 9.07 18.75
C ARG A 277 8.23 9.57 19.90
N ILE A 278 7.73 9.42 21.13
CA ILE A 278 8.52 9.59 22.34
C ILE A 278 9.73 8.67 22.16
N PRO A 279 10.97 9.17 22.31
CA PRO A 279 12.15 8.32 22.18
C PRO A 279 12.00 7.16 23.16
N LEU A 280 12.25 5.93 22.69
CA LEU A 280 12.41 4.77 23.56
C LEU A 280 13.46 5.16 24.60
N THR A 281 13.01 5.40 25.83
CA THR A 281 13.88 5.70 26.97
C THR A 281 14.88 4.57 27.08
N GLN A 282 16.17 4.93 27.12
CA GLN A 282 17.28 4.03 27.41
C GLN A 282 16.95 3.13 28.62
N PRO A 283 17.39 1.86 28.64
CA PRO A 283 17.26 1.04 29.82
C PRO A 283 18.05 1.68 30.98
N PRO A 284 17.56 1.57 32.23
CA PRO A 284 18.27 2.11 33.37
C PRO A 284 19.65 1.48 33.48
N VAL A 285 20.65 2.35 33.61
CA VAL A 285 21.99 1.97 34.05
C VAL A 285 21.85 1.37 35.45
N THR A 286 22.23 0.11 35.59
CA THR A 286 22.70 -0.47 36.85
C THR A 286 24.15 -0.85 36.67
#